data_AF-A0A2V9PEL1-F1
#
_entry.id   AF-A0A2V9PEL1-F1
#
_cell.length_a   1.000
_cell.length_b   1.000
_cell.length_c   1.000
_cell.angle_alpha   90.00
_cell.angle_beta   90.00
_cell.angle_gamma   90.00
#
_symmetry.space_group_name_H-M   'P 1'
#
loop_
_entity.id
_entity.type
_entity.pdbx_description
1 polymer ?
#
loop_
_entity_poly.entity_id
_entity_poly.type
_entity_poly.pdbx_seq_one_letter_code
_entity_poly.pdbx_strand_id
1 'polypeptide(L)'
;AETAQIKRPPRGREEIPVVISRLLDAHQVIIRQCREIADRADKLGDHGTNDMVVSDVLRTNELQSWFISEHLVETPLVHANVPAMKAAD
;
A
#
# COMPACT_ATOMS: atom_id res chain seq x y z
N ALA A 1 -12.85 -17.32 -9.23
CA ALA A 1 -11.81 -16.82 -8.31
C ALA A 1 -10.60 -17.75 -8.20
N GLU A 2 -10.54 -18.84 -8.98
CA GLU A 2 -9.48 -19.87 -8.87
C GLU A 2 -8.14 -19.46 -9.51
N THR A 3 -8.09 -18.33 -10.23
CA THR A 3 -6.90 -17.81 -10.93
C THR A 3 -6.27 -16.56 -10.31
N ALA A 4 -6.82 -16.03 -9.22
CA ALA A 4 -6.31 -14.79 -8.62
C ALA A 4 -5.08 -15.05 -7.74
N GLN A 5 -4.00 -14.28 -7.95
CA GLN A 5 -2.82 -14.33 -7.07
C GLN A 5 -3.05 -13.66 -5.72
N ILE A 6 -4.06 -12.79 -5.61
CA ILE A 6 -4.47 -12.15 -4.37
C ILE A 6 -5.33 -13.13 -3.57
N LYS A 7 -4.92 -13.41 -2.33
CA LYS A 7 -5.63 -14.33 -1.44
C LYS A 7 -7.00 -13.78 -1.09
N ARG A 8 -8.00 -14.67 -1.10
CA ARG A 8 -9.35 -14.32 -0.65
C ARG A 8 -9.31 -13.94 0.84
N PRO A 9 -9.94 -12.81 1.25
CA PRO A 9 -10.05 -12.50 2.67
C PRO A 9 -10.92 -13.53 3.39
N PRO A 10 -10.71 -13.76 4.70
CA PRO A 10 -11.56 -14.63 5.50
C PRO A 10 -12.99 -14.08 5.60
N ARG A 11 -13.91 -14.93 6.06
CA ARG A 11 -15.30 -14.53 6.27
C ARG A 11 -15.42 -13.81 7.62
N GLY A 12 -16.11 -12.67 7.65
CA GLY A 12 -16.35 -11.91 8.87
C GLY A 12 -15.45 -10.67 8.97
N ARG A 13 -15.39 -10.09 10.16
CA ARG A 13 -14.61 -8.89 10.45
C ARG A 13 -13.20 -9.27 10.90
N GLU A 14 -12.21 -8.56 10.40
CA GLU A 14 -10.82 -8.66 10.84
C GLU A 14 -10.40 -7.38 11.56
N GLU A 15 -9.35 -7.48 12.36
CA GLU A 15 -8.73 -6.33 13.00
C GLU A 15 -8.19 -5.34 11.96
N ILE A 16 -8.32 -4.05 12.23
CA ILE A 16 -7.98 -2.99 11.26
C ILE A 16 -6.51 -3.10 10.76
N PRO A 17 -5.50 -3.30 11.63
CA PRO A 17 -4.12 -3.47 11.17
C PRO A 17 -3.93 -4.69 10.25
N VAL A 18 -4.71 -5.75 10.46
CA VAL A 18 -4.68 -6.98 9.66
C VAL A 18 -5.32 -6.75 8.28
N VAL A 19 -6.37 -5.95 8.20
CA VAL A 19 -6.97 -5.52 6.92
C VAL A 19 -5.99 -4.67 6.12
N ILE A 20 -5.36 -3.67 6.76
CA ILE A 20 -4.40 -2.77 6.10
C ILE A 20 -3.18 -3.55 5.60
N SER A 21 -2.65 -4.47 6.42
CA SER A 21 -1.52 -5.32 6.00
C SER A 21 -1.85 -6.18 4.77
N ARG A 22 -3.06 -6.75 4.71
CA ARG A 22 -3.50 -7.52 3.54
C ARG A 22 -3.67 -6.67 2.29
N LEU A 23 -4.14 -5.42 2.44
CA LEU A 23 -4.22 -4.47 1.32
C LEU A 23 -2.81 -4.15 0.79
N LEU A 24 -1.83 -3.95 1.67
CA LEU A 24 -0.44 -3.75 1.29
C LEU A 24 0.13 -4.96 0.54
N ASP A 25 -0.11 -6.18 1.03
CA ASP A 25 0.30 -7.41 0.34
C ASP A 25 -0.30 -7.49 -1.08
N ALA A 26 -1.58 -7.12 -1.23
CA ALA A 26 -2.25 -7.10 -2.52
C ALA A 26 -1.65 -6.04 -3.47
N HIS A 27 -1.37 -4.83 -2.97
CA HIS A 27 -0.67 -3.81 -3.75
C HIS A 27 0.72 -4.26 -4.19
N GLN A 28 1.48 -4.94 -3.32
CA GLN A 28 2.80 -5.45 -3.67
C GLN A 28 2.75 -6.47 -4.82
N VAL A 29 1.74 -7.34 -4.83
CA VAL A 29 1.50 -8.28 -5.95
C VAL A 29 1.24 -7.51 -7.25
N ILE A 30 0.34 -6.52 -7.22
CA ILE A 30 -0.03 -5.72 -8.40
C ILE A 30 1.18 -4.94 -8.91
N ILE A 31 1.91 -4.23 -8.03
CA ILE A 31 3.09 -3.42 -8.40
C ILE A 31 4.15 -4.28 -9.08
N ARG A 32 4.43 -5.48 -8.55
CA ARG A 32 5.39 -6.41 -9.17
C ARG A 32 4.94 -6.83 -10.57
N GLN A 33 3.68 -7.21 -10.72
CA GLN A 33 3.13 -7.61 -12.01
C GLN A 33 3.13 -6.46 -13.02
N CYS A 34 2.77 -5.23 -12.60
CA CYS A 34 2.81 -4.06 -13.47
C CYS A 34 4.22 -3.82 -14.02
N ARG A 35 5.26 -3.96 -13.19
CA ARG A 35 6.66 -3.81 -13.63
C ARG A 35 7.05 -4.88 -14.65
N GLU A 36 6.69 -6.14 -14.40
CA GLU A 36 6.94 -7.24 -15.35
C GLU A 36 6.19 -7.05 -16.69
N ILE A 37 4.94 -6.59 -16.63
CA ILE A 37 4.12 -6.32 -17.82
C ILE A 37 4.68 -5.13 -18.60
N ALA A 38 5.04 -4.03 -17.93
CA ALA A 38 5.62 -2.85 -18.57
C ALA A 38 6.92 -3.21 -19.32
N ASP A 39 7.83 -3.92 -18.66
CA ASP A 39 9.09 -4.39 -19.27
C ASP A 39 8.84 -5.28 -20.50
N ARG A 40 7.81 -6.13 -20.44
CA ARG A 40 7.46 -7.01 -21.56
C ARG A 40 6.79 -6.25 -22.70
N ALA A 41 5.87 -5.35 -22.39
CA ALA A 41 5.17 -4.52 -23.36
C ALA A 41 6.18 -3.65 -24.14
N ASP A 42 7.14 -3.05 -23.44
CA ASP A 42 8.22 -2.28 -24.05
C ASP A 42 9.05 -3.11 -25.05
N LYS A 43 9.50 -4.32 -24.63
CA LYS A 43 10.26 -5.25 -25.49
C LYS A 43 9.51 -5.70 -26.74
N LEU A 44 8.18 -5.71 -26.69
CA LEU A 44 7.31 -6.09 -27.80
C LEU A 44 6.88 -4.88 -28.66
N GLY A 45 7.25 -3.67 -28.29
CA GLY A 45 6.81 -2.43 -28.95
C GLY A 45 5.34 -2.08 -28.70
N ASP A 46 4.71 -2.68 -27.68
CA ASP A 46 3.32 -2.39 -27.28
C ASP A 46 3.29 -1.16 -26.36
N HIS A 47 3.41 0.02 -26.97
CA HIS A 47 3.50 1.28 -26.24
C HIS A 47 2.21 1.63 -25.49
N GLY A 48 1.04 1.22 -26.01
CA GLY A 48 -0.26 1.51 -25.38
C GLY A 48 -0.45 0.74 -24.08
N THR A 49 -0.12 -0.55 -24.07
CA THR A 49 -0.17 -1.35 -22.83
C THR A 49 0.88 -0.87 -21.82
N ASN A 50 2.08 -0.52 -22.27
CA ASN A 50 3.11 0.04 -21.38
C ASN A 50 2.61 1.31 -20.70
N ASP A 51 2.14 2.29 -21.49
CA ASP A 51 1.67 3.57 -20.96
C ASP A 51 0.56 3.37 -19.92
N MET A 52 -0.50 2.63 -20.26
CA MET A 52 -1.62 2.39 -19.35
C MET A 52 -1.21 1.65 -18.07
N VAL A 53 -0.34 0.63 -18.16
CA VAL A 53 0.10 -0.13 -16.98
C VAL A 53 0.96 0.74 -16.06
N VAL A 54 1.80 1.62 -16.60
CA VAL A 54 2.66 2.50 -15.81
C VAL A 54 1.90 3.70 -15.26
N SER A 55 1.17 4.42 -16.11
CA SER A 55 0.54 5.70 -15.78
C SER A 55 -0.66 5.52 -14.85
N ASP A 56 -1.56 4.58 -15.17
CA ASP A 56 -2.83 4.41 -14.47
C ASP A 56 -2.73 3.39 -13.35
N VAL A 57 -2.11 2.23 -13.61
CA VAL A 57 -2.14 1.11 -12.64
C VAL A 57 -0.99 1.21 -11.64
N LEU A 58 0.26 1.24 -12.11
CA LEU A 58 1.44 1.20 -11.24
C LEU A 58 1.49 2.40 -10.29
N ARG A 59 1.47 3.63 -10.84
CA ARG A 59 1.60 4.85 -10.04
C ARG A 59 0.46 5.02 -9.02
N THR A 60 -0.76 4.63 -9.39
CA THR A 60 -1.90 4.65 -8.47
C THR A 60 -1.70 3.67 -7.32
N ASN A 61 -1.25 2.44 -7.61
CA ASN A 61 -0.99 1.44 -6.57
C ASN A 61 0.17 1.85 -5.65
N GLU A 62 1.22 2.47 -6.19
CA GLU A 62 2.32 2.99 -5.39
C GLU A 62 1.84 4.07 -4.42
N LEU A 63 1.08 5.05 -4.91
CA LEU A 63 0.52 6.11 -4.08
C LEU A 63 -0.42 5.57 -2.98
N GLN A 64 -1.31 4.64 -3.36
CA GLN A 64 -2.25 4.03 -2.41
C GLN A 64 -1.50 3.20 -1.36
N SER A 65 -0.50 2.42 -1.77
CA SER A 65 0.31 1.61 -0.85
C SER A 65 1.06 2.46 0.17
N TRP A 66 1.65 3.58 -0.27
CA TRP A 66 2.27 4.55 0.63
C TRP A 66 1.26 5.12 1.62
N PHE A 67 0.11 5.60 1.13
CA PHE A 67 -0.89 6.23 1.98
C PHE A 67 -1.39 5.29 3.09
N ILE A 68 -1.68 4.03 2.76
CA ILE A 68 -2.18 3.08 3.75
C ILE A 68 -1.07 2.52 4.64
N SER A 69 0.20 2.51 4.21
CA SER A 69 1.31 2.06 5.07
C SER A 69 1.54 2.98 6.26
N GLU A 70 1.32 4.29 6.09
CA GLU A 70 1.47 5.26 7.18
C GLU A 70 0.51 4.98 8.35
N HIS A 71 -0.63 4.32 8.08
CA HIS A 71 -1.63 3.98 9.11
C HIS A 71 -1.21 2.80 10.00
N LEU A 72 -0.13 2.09 9.66
CA LEU A 72 0.43 1.02 10.49
C LEU A 72 1.57 1.52 11.40
N VAL A 73 2.00 2.78 11.26
CA VAL A 73 3.07 3.34 12.07
C VAL A 73 2.55 3.65 13.47
N GLU A 74 3.12 2.97 14.47
CA GLU A 74 2.84 3.27 15.87
C GLU A 74 3.60 4.54 16.29
N THR A 75 2.87 5.64 16.44
CA THR A 75 3.42 6.94 16.85
C THR A 75 2.45 7.66 17.78
N PRO A 76 2.93 8.42 18.77
CA PRO A 76 2.06 9.25 19.61
C PRO A 76 1.33 10.30 18.75
N LEU A 77 -0.01 10.31 18.79
CA LEU A 77 -0.82 11.32 18.11
C LEU A 77 -0.82 12.67 18.84
N VAL A 78 -0.56 12.65 20.14
CA VAL A 78 -0.46 13.83 21.00
C VAL A 78 0.64 13.59 22.04
N HIS A 79 1.33 14.66 22.42
CA HIS A 79 2.24 14.66 23.55
C HIS A 79 1.57 15.33 24.75
N ALA A 80 1.79 14.80 25.95
CA ALA A 80 1.39 15.48 27.16
C ALA A 80 2.18 16.79 27.28
N ASN A 81 1.48 17.92 27.32
CA ASN A 81 2.10 19.20 27.63
C ASN A 81 2.40 19.20 29.13
N VAL A 82 3.61 18.82 29.53
CA VAL A 82 4.02 18.91 30.94
C VAL A 82 4.25 20.40 31.23
N PRO A 83 3.40 21.07 32.03
CA PRO A 83 3.73 22.41 32.48
C PRO A 83 5.02 22.29 33.29
N ALA A 84 6.00 23.15 33.02
CA ALA A 84 7.22 23.20 33.82
C ALA A 84 6.82 23.34 35.28
N MET A 85 6.88 22.23 36.03
CA MET A 85 6.73 22.24 37.47
C MET A 85 7.91 23.06 37.96
N LYS A 86 7.67 24.34 38.22
CA LYS A 86 8.60 25.19 38.97
C LYS A 86 8.88 24.40 40.24
N ALA A 87 10.07 23.82 40.31
CA ALA A 87 10.61 23.28 41.54
C ALA A 87 10.45 24.40 42.58
N ALA A 88 9.70 24.08 43.64
CA ALA A 88 9.52 24.97 44.76
C ALA A 88 10.89 25.17 45.41
N ASP A 89 11.35 26.42 45.44
CA ASP A 89 12.31 26.93 46.42
C ASP A 89 11.56 27.27 47.72
#